data_AF-A0A951J1D3-F1
#
_entry.id   AF-A0A951J1D3-F1
#
_cell.length_a   1.000
_cell.length_b   1.000
_cell.length_c   1.000
_cell.angle_alpha   90.00
_cell.angle_beta   90.00
_cell.angle_gamma   90.00
#
_symmetry.space_group_name_H-M   'P 1'
#
loop_
_entity.id
_entity.type
_entity.pdbx_description
1 polymer ?
#
loop_
_entity_poly.entity_id
_entity_poly.type
_entity_poly.pdbx_seq_one_letter_code
_entity_poly.pdbx_strand_id
1 'polypeptide(L)'
;MPLNSSSIQSYRIINYTLLVLFMAGLLWLLFSPVTPSCYYQKNYGINCPTCGLTRDFKSILKGDFSGLIAANSFYYFSAFSLVFLSRIVANTLLYYRSNRNVLMVYETVVAVCILILLILGLSQTTSI
;
A
#
# COMPACT_ATOMS: atom_id res chain seq x y z
N MET A 1 -3.19 -9.37 30.05
CA MET A 1 -1.90 -8.68 30.33
C MET A 1 -2.03 -7.20 29.93
N PRO A 2 -1.49 -6.23 30.68
CA PRO A 2 -1.34 -4.84 30.25
C PRO A 2 -0.13 -4.65 29.32
N LEU A 3 -0.23 -3.76 28.32
CA LEU A 3 0.88 -3.42 27.42
C LEU A 3 1.91 -2.58 28.20
N ASN A 4 3.20 -2.86 28.01
CA ASN A 4 4.28 -2.02 28.57
C ASN A 4 4.24 -0.64 27.90
N SER A 5 4.38 0.45 28.67
CA SER A 5 4.32 1.81 28.15
C SER A 5 5.43 2.10 27.12
N SER A 6 6.62 1.51 27.30
CA SER A 6 7.74 1.66 26.36
C SER A 6 7.46 0.98 25.01
N SER A 7 6.78 -0.16 24.99
CA SER A 7 6.47 -0.86 23.74
C SER A 7 5.37 -0.17 22.93
N ILE A 8 4.40 0.47 23.60
CA ILE A 8 3.41 1.32 22.94
C ILE A 8 4.09 2.52 22.28
N GLN A 9 5.02 3.19 22.99
CA GLN A 9 5.70 4.36 22.46
C GLN A 9 6.54 4.02 21.22
N SER A 10 7.33 2.94 21.25
CA SER A 10 8.09 2.49 20.09
C SER A 10 7.21 2.12 18.91
N TYR A 11 6.08 1.43 19.15
CA TYR A 11 5.11 1.10 18.10
C TYR A 11 4.55 2.34 17.40
N ARG A 12 4.19 3.38 18.17
CA ARG A 12 3.67 4.64 17.63
C ARG A 12 4.72 5.36 16.78
N ILE A 13 5.95 5.45 17.26
CA ILE A 13 7.05 6.10 16.52
C ILE A 13 7.33 5.38 15.21
N ILE A 14 7.45 4.04 15.22
CA ILE A 14 7.70 3.25 14.02
C ILE A 14 6.59 3.47 12.97
N ASN A 15 5.33 3.42 13.41
CA ASN A 15 4.20 3.64 12.50
C ASN A 15 4.16 5.06 11.93
N TYR A 16 4.45 6.08 12.74
CA TYR A 16 4.53 7.45 12.25
C TYR A 16 5.68 7.63 11.25
N THR A 17 6.86 7.08 11.53
CA THR A 17 8.00 7.14 10.61
C THR A 17 7.67 6.46 9.28
N LEU A 18 7.06 5.28 9.31
CA LEU A 18 6.61 4.58 8.10
C LEU A 18 5.60 5.41 7.31
N LEU A 19 4.66 6.06 8.00
CA LEU A 19 3.64 6.88 7.37
C LEU A 19 4.23 8.13 6.69
N VAL A 20 5.17 8.81 7.36
CA VAL A 20 5.86 9.98 6.79
C VAL A 20 6.67 9.58 5.57
N LEU A 21 7.40 8.47 5.63
CA LEU A 21 8.16 7.94 4.49
C LEU A 21 7.26 7.61 3.31
N PHE A 22 6.11 6.97 3.55
CA PHE A 22 5.15 6.65 2.51
C PHE A 22 4.54 7.90 1.86
N MET A 23 4.11 8.87 2.66
CA MET A 23 3.61 10.15 2.17
C MET A 23 4.67 10.90 1.34
N ALA A 24 5.92 10.92 1.81
CA ALA A 24 7.02 11.50 1.05
C ALA A 24 7.24 10.78 -0.29
N GLY A 25 7.15 9.45 -0.31
CA GLY A 25 7.24 8.65 -1.54
C GLY A 25 6.10 8.93 -2.52
N LEU A 26 4.85 9.07 -2.03
CA LEU A 26 3.71 9.43 -2.86
C LEU A 26 3.85 10.84 -3.45
N LEU A 27 4.27 11.81 -2.64
CA LEU A 27 4.54 13.18 -3.10
C LEU A 27 5.65 13.19 -4.15
N TRP A 28 6.75 12.49 -3.89
CA TRP A 28 7.83 12.32 -4.86
C TRP A 28 7.32 11.73 -6.17
N LEU A 29 6.50 10.68 -6.12
CA LEU A 29 5.93 10.05 -7.31
C LEU A 29 4.99 10.99 -8.09
N LEU A 30 4.21 11.80 -7.38
CA LEU A 30 3.27 12.76 -7.97
C LEU A 30 4.00 13.89 -8.71
N PHE A 31 5.03 14.48 -8.07
CA PHE A 31 5.78 15.61 -8.61
C PHE A 31 6.92 15.23 -9.54
N SER A 32 7.42 13.99 -9.48
CA SER A 32 8.51 13.56 -10.35
C SER A 32 8.09 13.64 -11.82
N PRO A 33 8.80 14.40 -12.68
CA PRO A 33 8.52 14.44 -14.11
C PRO A 33 8.93 13.14 -14.82
N VAL A 34 9.74 12.31 -14.17
CA VAL A 34 10.29 11.09 -14.75
C VAL A 34 9.21 10.00 -14.76
N THR A 35 8.82 9.56 -15.95
CA THR A 35 8.09 8.30 -16.11
C THR A 35 9.10 7.16 -16.05
N PRO A 36 9.09 6.31 -15.02
CA PRO A 36 10.03 5.21 -14.93
C PRO A 36 9.83 4.26 -16.11
N SER A 37 10.86 4.12 -16.95
CA SER A 37 10.87 3.16 -18.04
C SER A 37 11.13 1.76 -17.49
N CYS A 38 10.27 0.81 -17.78
CA CYS A 38 10.41 -0.58 -17.38
C CYS A 38 11.67 -1.20 -18.03
N TYR A 39 12.68 -1.54 -17.22
CA TYR A 39 13.96 -2.05 -17.70
C TYR A 39 13.80 -3.33 -18.54
N TYR A 40 12.89 -4.21 -18.13
CA TYR A 40 12.62 -5.47 -18.82
C TYR A 40 11.99 -5.28 -20.20
N GLN A 41 10.99 -4.41 -20.30
CA GLN A 41 10.38 -4.08 -21.59
C GLN A 41 11.39 -3.38 -22.51
N LYS A 42 12.21 -2.47 -21.97
CA LYS A 42 13.20 -1.71 -22.75
C LYS A 42 14.33 -2.59 -23.30
N ASN A 43 14.82 -3.56 -22.54
CA ASN A 43 16.00 -4.36 -22.91
C ASN A 43 15.68 -5.75 -23.45
N TYR A 44 14.56 -6.35 -23.03
CA TYR A 44 14.19 -7.72 -23.40
C TYR A 44 12.87 -7.80 -24.16
N GLY A 45 12.12 -6.70 -24.29
CA GLY A 45 10.80 -6.69 -24.95
C GLY A 45 9.72 -7.45 -24.19
N ILE A 46 10.00 -7.88 -22.94
CA ILE A 46 9.08 -8.69 -22.13
C ILE A 46 8.27 -7.75 -21.23
N ASN A 47 6.94 -7.83 -21.36
CA ASN A 47 6.02 -7.19 -20.42
C ASN A 47 5.94 -8.06 -19.16
N CYS A 48 6.64 -7.67 -18.09
CA CYS A 48 6.44 -8.30 -16.79
C CYS A 48 5.08 -7.88 -16.20
N PRO A 49 4.45 -8.70 -15.34
CA PRO A 49 3.15 -8.40 -14.77
C PRO A 49 3.11 -7.15 -13.86
N THR A 50 4.30 -6.69 -13.46
CA THR A 50 4.53 -5.48 -12.65
C THR A 50 5.02 -4.30 -13.50
N CYS A 51 5.18 -4.49 -14.81
CA CYS A 51 5.64 -3.45 -15.73
C CYS A 51 4.57 -2.35 -15.80
N GLY A 52 4.98 -1.10 -15.60
CA GLY A 52 4.05 0.03 -15.61
C GLY A 52 3.34 0.30 -14.28
N LEU A 53 3.54 -0.52 -13.22
CA LEU A 53 2.91 -0.27 -11.91
C LEU A 53 3.14 1.15 -11.39
N THR A 54 4.38 1.63 -11.43
CA THR A 54 4.71 2.98 -10.95
C THR A 54 4.07 4.08 -11.81
N ARG A 55 3.87 3.82 -13.11
CA ARG A 55 3.14 4.73 -14.02
C ARG A 55 1.66 4.74 -13.69
N ASP A 56 1.07 3.56 -13.53
CA ASP A 56 -0.33 3.40 -13.19
C ASP A 56 -0.64 3.98 -11.80
N PHE A 57 0.25 3.81 -10.81
CA PHE A 57 0.13 4.46 -9.50
C PHE A 57 0.12 5.98 -9.62
N LYS A 58 0.96 6.54 -10.50
CA LYS A 58 0.97 7.97 -10.77
C LYS A 58 -0.33 8.45 -11.43
N SER A 59 -0.89 7.67 -12.36
CA SER A 59 -2.19 7.99 -12.99
C SER A 59 -3.33 7.90 -11.97
N ILE A 60 -3.36 6.86 -11.13
CA ILE A 60 -4.32 6.69 -10.04
C ILE A 60 -4.26 7.88 -9.07
N LEU A 61 -3.05 8.33 -8.68
CA LEU A 61 -2.87 9.50 -7.81
C LEU A 61 -3.35 10.81 -8.44
N LYS A 62 -3.33 10.91 -9.78
CA LYS A 62 -3.89 12.05 -10.52
C LYS A 62 -5.40 11.93 -10.78
N GLY A 63 -6.02 10.82 -10.35
CA GLY A 63 -7.43 10.52 -10.62
C GLY A 63 -7.71 10.11 -12.06
N ASP A 64 -6.70 9.80 -12.86
CA ASP A 64 -6.85 9.35 -14.24
C ASP A 64 -6.83 7.81 -14.30
N PHE A 65 -8.02 7.23 -14.44
CA PHE A 65 -8.19 5.79 -14.54
C PHE A 65 -8.21 5.27 -15.99
N SER A 66 -8.22 6.18 -16.96
CA SER A 66 -8.30 5.87 -18.40
C SER A 66 -7.00 5.28 -18.95
N GLY A 67 -5.87 5.60 -18.32
CA GLY A 67 -4.52 5.23 -18.78
C GLY A 67 -3.89 4.02 -18.09
N LEU A 68 -4.64 3.23 -17.30
CA LEU A 68 -4.09 2.06 -16.62
C LEU A 68 -3.70 0.99 -17.65
N ILE A 69 -2.41 0.64 -17.68
CA ILE A 69 -1.93 -0.46 -18.54
C ILE A 69 -2.45 -1.79 -18.02
N ALA A 70 -2.48 -1.93 -16.71
CA ALA A 70 -2.81 -3.18 -16.07
C ALA A 70 -3.94 -2.98 -15.06
N ALA A 71 -5.05 -3.69 -15.29
CA ALA A 71 -6.20 -3.66 -14.38
C ALA A 71 -5.83 -4.16 -12.96
N ASN A 72 -4.79 -5.01 -12.87
CA ASN A 72 -4.22 -5.47 -11.61
C ASN A 72 -3.57 -4.33 -10.78
N SER A 73 -3.10 -3.24 -11.42
CA SER A 73 -2.43 -2.11 -10.76
C SER A 73 -3.32 -1.46 -9.70
N PHE A 74 -4.64 -1.43 -9.94
CA PHE A 74 -5.60 -0.91 -8.97
C PHE A 74 -5.66 -1.76 -7.69
N TYR A 75 -5.64 -3.08 -7.82
CA TYR A 75 -5.65 -3.99 -6.67
C TYR A 75 -4.35 -3.90 -5.87
N TYR A 76 -3.21 -3.79 -6.54
CA TYR A 76 -1.93 -3.58 -5.86
C TYR A 76 -1.85 -2.22 -5.17
N PHE A 77 -2.29 -1.15 -5.84
CA PHE A 77 -2.32 0.19 -5.25
C PHE A 77 -3.25 0.26 -4.03
N SER A 78 -4.43 -0.35 -4.12
CA SER A 78 -5.38 -0.39 -3.01
C SER A 78 -4.84 -1.22 -1.85
N ALA A 79 -4.27 -2.41 -2.10
CA ALA A 79 -3.62 -3.22 -1.07
C ALA A 79 -2.51 -2.43 -0.35
N PHE A 80 -1.64 -1.75 -1.11
CA PHE A 80 -0.56 -0.95 -0.56
C PHE A 80 -1.09 0.23 0.26
N SER A 81 -2.08 0.97 -0.27
CA SER A 81 -2.72 2.09 0.43
C SER A 81 -3.40 1.64 1.72
N LEU A 82 -4.04 0.47 1.72
CA LEU A 82 -4.75 -0.08 2.87
C LEU A 82 -3.79 -0.44 4.03
N VAL A 83 -2.57 -0.91 3.73
CA VAL A 83 -1.51 -1.08 4.74
C VAL A 83 -1.26 0.22 5.49
N PHE A 84 -1.05 1.33 4.79
CA PHE A 84 -0.72 2.61 5.45
C PHE A 84 -1.93 3.25 6.14
N LEU A 85 -3.12 3.18 5.54
CA LEU A 85 -4.35 3.66 6.17
C LEU A 85 -4.66 2.88 7.45
N SER A 86 -4.42 1.57 7.45
CA SER A 86 -4.65 0.76 8.65
C SER A 86 -3.77 1.16 9.82
N ARG A 87 -2.53 1.63 9.57
CA ARG A 87 -1.64 2.13 10.62
C ARG A 87 -2.14 3.43 11.26
N ILE A 88 -2.79 4.32 10.49
CA ILE A 88 -3.45 5.52 11.03
C ILE A 88 -4.56 5.09 11.98
N VAL A 89 -5.44 4.21 11.50
CA VAL A 89 -6.61 3.75 12.27
C VAL A 89 -6.18 2.99 13.52
N ALA A 90 -5.17 2.12 13.44
CA ALA A 90 -4.62 1.39 14.57
C ALA A 90 -4.08 2.33 15.67
N ASN A 91 -3.41 3.41 15.27
CA ASN A 91 -2.88 4.40 16.22
C ASN A 91 -3.99 5.25 16.87
N THR A 92 -5.01 5.63 16.09
CA THR A 92 -6.21 6.31 16.62
C THR A 92 -7.00 5.40 17.55
N LEU A 93 -7.11 4.11 17.22
CA LEU A 93 -7.80 3.12 18.02
C LEU A 93 -7.08 2.89 19.36
N LEU A 94 -5.75 2.82 19.36
CA LEU A 94 -4.96 2.77 20.59
C LEU A 94 -5.13 4.01 21.46
N TYR A 95 -5.32 5.18 20.85
CA TYR A 95 -5.59 6.42 21.57
C TYR A 95 -6.98 6.42 22.22
N TYR A 96 -8.02 6.00 21.50
CA TYR A 96 -9.39 6.01 22.01
C TYR A 96 -9.71 4.83 22.93
N ARG A 97 -9.13 3.66 22.64
CA ARG A 97 -9.45 2.40 23.33
C ARG A 97 -8.23 1.50 23.39
N SER A 98 -7.57 1.49 24.54
CA SER A 98 -6.39 0.64 24.82
C SER A 98 -6.75 -0.85 25.06
N ASN A 99 -7.67 -1.42 24.27
CA ASN A 99 -8.01 -2.84 24.34
C ASN A 99 -7.21 -3.64 23.30
N ARG A 100 -6.24 -4.42 23.77
CA ARG A 100 -5.39 -5.26 22.91
C ARG A 100 -6.17 -6.23 22.02
N ASN A 101 -7.26 -6.80 22.52
CA ASN A 101 -8.02 -7.80 21.76
C ASN A 101 -8.68 -7.18 20.54
N VAL A 102 -9.21 -5.95 20.68
CA VAL A 102 -9.82 -5.21 19.57
C VAL A 102 -8.76 -4.86 18.52
N LEU A 103 -7.56 -4.43 18.95
CA LEU A 103 -6.47 -4.14 18.03
C LEU A 103 -6.00 -5.38 17.26
N MET A 104 -5.86 -6.53 17.94
CA MET A 104 -5.47 -7.79 17.28
C MET A 104 -6.50 -8.26 16.26
N VAL A 105 -7.80 -8.17 16.60
CA VAL A 105 -8.88 -8.49 15.66
C VAL A 105 -8.84 -7.55 14.45
N TYR A 106 -8.70 -6.24 14.69
CA TYR A 106 -8.60 -5.23 13.63
C TYR A 106 -7.44 -5.51 12.67
N GLU A 107 -6.23 -5.71 13.21
CA GLU A 107 -5.03 -6.02 12.41
C GLU A 107 -5.18 -7.33 11.62
N THR A 108 -5.82 -8.34 12.21
CA THR A 108 -6.10 -9.62 11.53
C THR A 108 -7.07 -9.43 10.37
N VAL A 109 -8.17 -8.70 10.57
CA VAL A 109 -9.15 -8.41 9.51
C VAL A 109 -8.50 -7.65 8.37
N VAL A 110 -7.72 -6.61 8.68
CA VAL A 110 -6.97 -5.83 7.69
C VAL A 110 -6.01 -6.73 6.90
N ALA A 111 -5.25 -7.59 7.57
CA ALA A 111 -4.32 -8.51 6.91
C ALA A 111 -5.02 -9.46 5.94
N VAL A 112 -6.19 -10.00 6.32
CA VAL A 112 -7.01 -10.83 5.45
C VAL A 112 -7.51 -10.04 4.24
N CYS A 113 -8.00 -8.82 4.42
CA CYS A 113 -8.42 -7.96 3.32
C CYS A 113 -7.28 -7.67 2.33
N ILE A 114 -6.08 -7.37 2.84
CA ILE A 114 -4.88 -7.17 1.99
C ILE A 114 -4.57 -8.43 1.19
N LEU A 115 -4.60 -9.59 1.84
CA LEU A 115 -4.31 -10.87 1.20
C LEU A 115 -5.33 -11.16 0.08
N ILE A 116 -6.61 -10.89 0.31
CA ILE A 116 -7.65 -11.01 -0.71
C ILE A 116 -7.38 -10.07 -1.90
N LEU A 117 -7.04 -8.79 -1.65
CA LEU A 117 -6.72 -7.85 -2.73
C LEU A 117 -5.50 -8.29 -3.54
N LEU A 118 -4.47 -8.83 -2.89
CA LEU A 118 -3.29 -9.38 -3.56
C LEU A 118 -3.63 -10.60 -4.44
N ILE A 119 -4.47 -11.50 -3.94
CA ILE A 119 -4.95 -12.66 -4.73
C ILE A 119 -5.76 -12.18 -5.94
N LEU A 120 -6.64 -11.20 -5.76
CA LEU A 120 -7.42 -10.64 -6.87
C LEU A 120 -6.51 -9.98 -7.91
N GLY A 121 -5.51 -9.20 -7.49
CA GLY A 121 -4.50 -8.63 -8.40
C GLY A 121 -3.72 -9.71 -9.16
N LEU A 122 -3.33 -10.80 -8.49
CA LEU A 122 -2.68 -11.93 -9.13
C LEU A 122 -3.58 -12.65 -10.14
N SER A 123 -4.86 -12.88 -9.80
CA SER A 123 -5.80 -13.54 -10.73
C SER A 123 -6.03 -12.77 -12.02
N GLN A 124 -6.00 -11.43 -11.97
CA GLN A 124 -6.12 -10.59 -13.17
C GLN A 124 -4.86 -10.59 -14.04
N THR A 125 -3.74 -11.02 -13.47
CA THR A 125 -2.46 -11.11 -14.17
C THR A 125 -2.42 -12.35 -15.07
N THR A 126 -3.13 -13.42 -14.71
CA THR A 126 -3.15 -14.71 -15.44
C THR A 126 -4.18 -14.77 -16.57
N SER A 127 -5.04 -13.77 -16.70
CA SER A 127 -6.11 -13.71 -17.71
C SER A 127 -5.74 -12.95 -19.00
N ILE A 128 -4.45 -12.69 -19.23
CA ILE A 128 -3.90 -12.05 -20.44
C ILE A 128 -3.00 -13.04 -21.17
#